data_AF-A0A4U7DE40-F1
#
_entry.id   AF-A0A4U7DE40-F1
#
_cell.length_a   1.000
_cell.length_b   1.000
_cell.length_c   1.000
_cell.angle_alpha   90.00
_cell.angle_beta   90.00
_cell.angle_gamma   90.00
#
_symmetry.space_group_name_H-M   'P 1'
#
loop_
_entity.id
_entity.type
_entity.pdbx_description
1 polymer ?
#
loop_
_entity_poly.entity_id
_entity_poly.type
_entity_poly.pdbx_seq_one_letter_code
_entity_poly.pdbx_strand_id
1 'polypeptide(L)' 'MNGDAFTVEYTPAKGLRKRVRYEPRADGDGWWRIEEEHTGCRWRTLGREPVRGVVCKSDTEVATA' A
#
# COMPACT_ATOMS: atom_id res chain seq x y z
N MET A 1 16.56 4.27 11.48
CA MET A 1 15.63 4.94 10.54
C MET A 1 14.36 4.12 10.54
N ASN A 2 13.34 4.54 11.30
CA ASN A 2 12.00 4.01 11.08
C ASN A 2 11.58 4.55 9.73
N GLY A 3 11.54 3.69 8.70
CA GLY A 3 11.11 4.14 7.38
C GLY A 3 9.71 4.73 7.51
N ASP A 4 9.49 5.90 6.93
CA ASP A 4 8.18 6.52 6.89
C ASP A 4 7.17 5.55 6.25
N ALA A 5 5.99 5.46 6.84
CA ALA A 5 4.89 4.69 6.25
C ALA A 5 4.57 5.28 4.87
N PHE A 6 4.43 4.43 3.87
CA PHE A 6 4.10 4.86 2.51
C PHE A 6 2.88 4.14 1.97
N THR A 7 2.16 4.82 1.09
CA THR A 7 0.93 4.31 0.49
C THR A 7 1.06 4.32 -1.02
N VAL A 8 0.73 3.20 -1.65
CA VAL A 8 0.64 3.07 -3.11
C VAL A 8 -0.83 3.00 -3.47
N GLU A 9 -1.33 4.04 -4.12
CA GLU A 9 -2.70 4.08 -4.63
C GLU A 9 -2.70 3.84 -6.14
N TYR A 10 -3.60 2.99 -6.63
CA TYR A 10 -3.73 2.73 -8.05
C TYR A 10 -5.17 2.38 -8.41
N THR A 11 -5.58 2.79 -9.61
CA THR A 11 -6.88 2.39 -10.17
C THR A 11 -6.62 1.28 -11.19
N PRO A 12 -7.05 0.04 -10.93
CA PRO A 12 -6.90 -1.04 -11.90
C PRO A 12 -7.75 -0.74 -13.15
N ALA A 13 -7.32 -1.22 -14.32
CA ALA A 13 -8.05 -1.06 -15.58
C ALA A 13 -9.49 -1.61 -15.53
N LYS A 14 -9.74 -2.59 -14.65
CA LYS A 14 -11.07 -3.10 -14.31
C LYS A 14 -11.19 -3.23 -12.81
N GLY A 15 -12.18 -2.57 -12.22
CA GLY A 15 -12.49 -2.66 -10.80
C GLY A 15 -12.44 -1.32 -10.08
N LEU A 16 -12.52 -1.41 -8.75
CA LEU A 16 -12.49 -0.25 -7.86
C LEU A 16 -11.05 0.19 -7.60
N ARG A 17 -10.86 1.47 -7.29
CA ARG A 17 -9.57 2.03 -6.86
C ARG A 17 -9.06 1.23 -5.66
N LYS A 18 -7.77 0.88 -5.68
CA LYS A 18 -7.11 0.13 -4.62
C LYS A 18 -5.98 0.98 -4.03
N ARG A 19 -5.70 0.74 -2.75
CA ARG A 19 -4.48 1.24 -2.13
C ARG A 19 -3.82 0.16 -1.30
N VAL A 20 -2.50 0.20 -1.28
CA VAL A 20 -1.68 -0.65 -0.44
C VAL A 20 -0.87 0.24 0.47
N ARG A 21 -1.10 0.15 1.77
CA ARG A 21 -0.37 0.88 2.79
C ARG A 21 0.70 -0.02 3.40
N TYR A 22 1.90 0.52 3.52
CA TYR A 22 3.02 -0.12 4.19
C TYR A 22 3.34 0.66 5.46
N GLU A 23 3.20 0.02 6.62
CA GLU A 23 3.47 0.64 7.92
C GLU A 23 4.54 -0.14 8.67
N PRO A 24 5.51 0.52 9.32
CA PRO A 24 6.47 -0.19 10.17
C PRO A 24 5.73 -0.85 11.34
N ARG A 25 6.11 -2.09 11.69
CA ARG A 25 5.52 -2.79 12.83
C ARG A 25 6.08 -2.21 14.12
N ALA A 26 5.20 -1.77 15.02
CA ALA A 26 5.60 -1.40 16.39
C ALA A 26 5.97 -2.63 17.24
N ASP A 27 5.35 -3.78 16.96
CA ASP A 27 5.46 -5.03 17.73
C ASP A 27 6.60 -5.98 17.28
N GLY A 28 7.43 -5.58 16.32
CA GLY A 28 8.56 -6.42 15.89
C GLY A 28 9.16 -6.02 14.56
N ASP A 29 10.09 -6.83 14.08
CA ASP A 29 10.77 -6.59 12.81
C ASP A 29 9.81 -6.79 11.62
N GLY A 30 9.88 -5.87 10.66
CA GLY A 30 9.09 -5.88 9.43
C GLY A 30 8.02 -4.80 9.35
N TRP A 31 7.12 -5.00 8.40
CA TRP A 31 6.12 -4.04 7.95
C TRP A 31 4.75 -4.70 7.87
N TRP A 32 3.69 -3.91 8.02
CA TRP A 32 2.34 -4.30 7.68
C TRP A 32 2.07 -3.92 6.22
N ARG A 33 1.70 -4.90 5.40
CA ARG A 33 1.08 -4.69 4.09
C ARG A 33 -0.43 -4.71 4.29
N ILE A 34 -1.07 -3.56 4.14
CA ILE A 34 -2.51 -3.40 4.30
C ILE A 34 -3.09 -3.09 2.93
N GLU A 35 -3.89 -4.02 2.41
CA GLU A 35 -4.61 -3.84 1.16
C GLU A 35 -6.01 -3.30 1.45
N GLU A 36 -6.38 -2.24 0.76
CA GLU A 36 -7.68 -1.62 0.87
C GLU A 36 -8.26 -1.34 -0.50
N GLU A 37 -9.58 -1.52 -0.62
CA GLU A 37 -10.34 -1.20 -1.82
C GLU A 37 -11.33 -0.08 -1.54
N HIS A 38 -11.44 0.85 -2.46
CA HIS A 38 -12.34 1.98 -2.35
C HIS A 38 -13.76 1.59 -2.77
N THR A 39 -14.64 1.38 -1.80
CA THR A 39 -16.04 0.98 -2.05
C THR A 39 -16.95 2.18 -2.32
N GLY A 40 -16.46 3.20 -3.03
CA GLY A 40 -17.21 4.41 -3.41
C GLY A 40 -17.21 5.55 -2.39
N CYS A 41 -17.32 5.26 -1.09
CA CYS A 41 -17.31 6.30 -0.03
C CYS A 41 -16.25 6.08 1.06
N ARG A 42 -15.65 4.89 1.11
CA ARG A 42 -14.70 4.50 2.16
C ARG A 42 -13.71 3.48 1.63
N TRP A 43 -12.55 3.46 2.25
CA TRP A 43 -11.58 2.40 2.09
C TRP A 43 -11.98 1.22 2.96
N ARG A 44 -12.11 0.05 2.33
CA ARG A 44 -12.36 -1.23 3.01
C ARG A 44 -11.09 -2.05 2.99
N THR A 45 -10.58 -2.40 4.16
CA THR A 45 -9.46 -3.35 4.28
C THR A 45 -9.88 -4.70 3.71
N LEU A 46 -9.16 -5.14 2.67
CA LEU A 46 -9.29 -6.46 2.07
C LEU A 46 -8.38 -7.47 2.76
N GLY A 47 -7.19 -7.03 3.16
CA GLY A 47 -6.19 -7.91 3.76
C GLY A 47 -5.14 -7.14 4.54
N ARG A 48 -4.59 -7.78 5.56
CA ARG A 48 -3.43 -7.29 6.31
C ARG A 48 -2.45 -8.44 6.47
N GLU A 49 -1.24 -8.29 5.94
CA GLU A 49 -0.19 -9.29 6.00
C GLU A 49 1.10 -8.71 6.59
N PRO A 50 1.77 -9.40 7.52
CA PRO A 50 3.09 -8.99 7.98
C PRO A 50 4.15 -9.38 6.94
N VAL A 51 4.92 -8.41 6.46
CA VAL A 51 6.02 -8.59 5.52
C VAL A 51 7.36 -8.27 6.20
N ARG A 52 8.42 -8.98 5.85
CA ARG A 52 9.73 -8.82 6.52
C ARG A 52 10.50 -7.57 6.08
N GLY A 53 10.26 -7.09 4.86
CA GLY A 53 10.94 -5.92 4.32
C GLY A 53 10.21 -5.43 3.09
N VAL A 54 10.29 -4.12 2.87
CA VAL A 54 9.64 -3.45 1.75
C VAL A 54 10.66 -2.51 1.12
N VAL A 55 10.82 -2.63 -0.20
CA VAL A 55 11.68 -1.75 -0.98
C VAL A 55 10.80 -1.09 -2.03
N CYS A 56 10.54 0.20 -1.89
CA CYS A 56 9.94 1.00 -2.96
C CYS A 56 11.07 1.56 -3.83
N LYS A 57 11.13 1.12 -5.10
CA LYS A 57 11.99 1.75 -6.11
C LYS A 57 11.07 2.55 -7.04
N SER A 58 11.17 3.87 -6.97
CA SER A 58 10.50 4.75 -7.93
C SER A 58 11.47 5.02 -9.08
N ASP A 59 11.39 4.20 -10.14
CA ASP A 59 12.01 4.50 -11.43
C ASP A 59 10.97 5.32 -12.20
N THR A 60 11.08 6.64 -12.13
CA THR A 60 10.03 7.54 -12.60
C THR A 60 10.05 7.67 -14.12
N GLU A 61 9.07 7.05 -14.78
CA GLU A 61 8.39 7.61 -15.96
C GLU A 61 6.88 7.52 -15.67
N VAL A 62 6.31 8.60 -15.13
CA VAL A 62 4.86 8.70 -14.92
C VAL A 62 4.18 8.97 -16.26
N ALA A 63 3.84 7.91 -16.98
CA ALA A 63 2.87 7.98 -18.06
C ALA A 63 1.47 8.17 -17.45
N THR A 64 0.99 9.41 -17.45
CA THR A 64 -0.39 9.76 -17.09
C THR A 64 -1.30 9.43 -18.29
N ALA A 65 -2.37 8.68 -18.04
CA ALA A 65 -3.49 8.50 -18.97
C ALA A 65 -4.58 9.55 -18.70
#